data_AF-A0A7S1P8L7-F1
#
_entry.id   AF-A0A7S1P8L7-F1
#
_cell.length_a   1.000
_cell.length_b   1.000
_cell.length_c   1.000
_cell.angle_alpha   90.00
_cell.angle_beta   90.00
_cell.angle_gamma   90.00
#
_symmetry.space_group_name_H-M   'P 1'
#
loop_
_entity.id
_entity.type
_entity.pdbx_description
1 polymer ?
#
loop_
_entity_poly.entity_id
_entity_poly.type
_entity_poly.pdbx_seq_one_letter_code
_entity_poly.pdbx_strand_id
1 'polypeptide(L)'
;KKVGGETLALAELESFLFRRGVNYAKDLSSPVTGWDGCSRLSPYLTWGCISLRTVLSRTKKRIDAVKARRAADSKKDGKKVAPPFAAAAPASSAASEGGGGGSSCSGPDVDPFDSRWGSSLSAFRQRLHWRSHFIQKMEDEPEIEHSNMCRAYDGVREGEFDEASFAAWCEGRTGYPMVDACMRCLHQGGWINFRM
;
A
#
# COMPACT_ATOMS: atom_id res chain seq x y z
N LYS A 1 12.95 -11.34 -0.55
CA LYS A 1 11.89 -11.83 -1.49
C LYS A 1 10.64 -12.19 -0.71
N LYS A 2 9.44 -11.92 -1.24
CA LYS A 2 8.17 -12.20 -0.55
C LYS A 2 7.74 -13.66 -0.74
N VAL A 3 7.33 -14.33 0.32
CA VAL A 3 6.86 -15.72 0.26
C VAL A 3 5.37 -15.75 -0.12
N GLY A 4 5.02 -16.62 -1.07
CA GLY A 4 3.64 -16.84 -1.53
C GLY A 4 2.76 -17.59 -0.52
N GLY A 5 1.45 -17.63 -0.76
CA GLY A 5 0.50 -18.41 0.03
C GLY A 5 -0.64 -17.59 0.64
N GLU A 6 -1.82 -18.21 0.72
CA GLU A 6 -3.04 -17.55 1.22
C GLU A 6 -2.92 -17.08 2.67
N THR A 7 -2.36 -17.91 3.55
CA THR A 7 -2.16 -17.57 4.96
C THR A 7 -1.35 -16.28 5.13
N LEU A 8 -0.26 -16.14 4.38
CA LEU A 8 0.57 -14.93 4.41
C LEU A 8 -0.15 -13.73 3.78
N ALA A 9 -0.91 -13.95 2.71
CA ALA A 9 -1.71 -12.90 2.08
C ALA A 9 -2.78 -12.34 3.03
N LEU A 10 -3.46 -13.20 3.79
CA LEU A 10 -4.45 -12.82 4.79
C LEU A 10 -3.80 -12.07 5.97
N ALA A 11 -2.66 -12.56 6.46
CA ALA A 11 -1.91 -11.88 7.52
C ALA A 11 -1.42 -10.49 7.09
N GLU A 12 -0.94 -10.35 5.85
CA GLU A 12 -0.53 -9.07 5.27
C GLU A 12 -1.70 -8.09 5.20
N LEU A 13 -2.87 -8.55 4.73
CA LEU A 13 -4.08 -7.76 4.66
C LEU A 13 -4.55 -7.31 6.05
N GLU A 14 -4.55 -8.19 7.05
CA GLU A 14 -4.94 -7.84 8.41
C GLU A 14 -3.97 -6.82 9.02
N SER A 15 -2.66 -7.05 8.89
CA SER A 15 -1.64 -6.10 9.30
C SER A 15 -1.85 -4.72 8.68
N PHE A 16 -2.20 -4.67 7.38
CA PHE A 16 -2.52 -3.42 6.71
C PHE A 16 -3.80 -2.75 7.26
N LEU A 17 -4.91 -3.49 7.38
CA LEU A 17 -6.22 -2.95 7.75
C LEU A 17 -6.33 -2.49 9.21
N PHE A 18 -5.47 -3.03 10.09
CA PHE A 18 -5.57 -2.80 11.53
C PHE A 18 -4.34 -2.11 12.14
N ARG A 19 -3.19 -2.10 11.46
CA ARG A 19 -1.94 -1.53 12.02
C ARG A 19 -1.27 -0.53 11.07
N ARG A 20 -0.87 -0.97 9.87
CA ARG A 20 0.04 -0.20 9.01
C ARG A 20 -0.65 0.85 8.14
N GLY A 21 -1.89 0.59 7.72
CA GLY A 21 -2.59 1.39 6.71
C GLY A 21 -3.16 2.73 7.19
N VAL A 22 -2.89 3.17 8.43
CA VAL A 22 -3.49 4.39 9.00
C VAL A 22 -3.15 5.65 8.19
N ASN A 23 -1.93 5.72 7.64
CA ASN A 23 -1.40 6.85 6.88
C ASN A 23 -1.33 6.56 5.37
N TYR A 24 -2.02 5.51 4.89
CA TYR A 24 -1.88 4.98 3.54
C TYR A 24 -1.89 6.04 2.43
N ALA A 25 -2.80 7.02 2.51
CA ALA A 25 -2.91 8.06 1.48
C ALA A 25 -1.64 8.92 1.35
N LYS A 26 -0.90 9.13 2.45
CA LYS A 26 0.37 9.87 2.47
C LYS A 26 1.54 8.95 2.13
N ASP A 27 1.56 7.75 2.72
CA ASP A 27 2.71 6.84 2.60
C ASP A 27 2.86 6.26 1.20
N LEU A 28 1.76 6.06 0.47
CA LEU A 28 1.77 5.50 -0.89
C LEU A 28 2.71 6.25 -1.85
N SER A 29 2.88 7.56 -1.66
CA SER A 29 3.72 8.40 -2.51
C SER A 29 5.15 8.57 -2.02
N SER A 30 5.50 8.08 -0.84
CA SER A 30 6.84 8.23 -0.29
C SER A 30 7.71 7.03 -0.65
N PRO A 31 8.94 7.23 -1.17
CA PRO A 31 9.89 6.13 -1.36
C PRO A 31 10.36 5.55 -0.02
N VAL A 32 10.30 6.34 1.06
CA VAL A 32 10.75 5.93 2.40
C VAL A 32 9.62 5.21 3.13
N THR A 33 8.47 5.87 3.31
CA THR A 33 7.37 5.32 4.12
C THR A 33 6.45 4.38 3.33
N GLY A 34 6.54 4.38 2.00
CA GLY A 34 5.74 3.50 1.15
C GLY A 34 6.05 2.02 1.34
N TRP A 35 7.26 1.68 1.80
CA TRP A 35 7.63 0.29 2.08
C TRP A 35 6.73 -0.32 3.16
N ASP A 36 6.53 0.38 4.27
CA ASP A 36 5.76 -0.09 5.41
C ASP A 36 4.27 0.29 5.35
N GLY A 37 3.97 1.47 4.81
CA GLY A 37 2.62 2.03 4.79
C GLY A 37 1.71 1.50 3.68
N CYS A 38 2.26 0.86 2.64
CA CYS A 38 1.46 0.26 1.56
C CYS A 38 0.91 -1.12 1.93
N SER A 39 -0.15 -1.58 1.25
CA SER A 39 -0.74 -2.90 1.53
C SER A 39 0.17 -4.08 1.23
N ARG A 40 1.13 -3.91 0.31
CA ARG A 40 2.03 -4.97 -0.19
C ARG A 40 1.29 -6.18 -0.77
N LEU A 41 0.01 -6.05 -1.13
CA LEU A 41 -0.83 -7.16 -1.60
C LEU A 41 -0.69 -7.46 -3.10
N SER A 42 0.01 -6.62 -3.87
CA SER A 42 0.10 -6.78 -5.33
C SER A 42 0.53 -8.19 -5.77
N PRO A 43 1.63 -8.80 -5.28
CA PRO A 43 1.99 -10.15 -5.71
C PRO A 43 0.95 -11.20 -5.30
N TYR A 44 0.33 -11.07 -4.12
CA TYR A 44 -0.69 -12.01 -3.67
C TYR A 44 -1.97 -11.95 -4.51
N LEU A 45 -2.34 -10.76 -4.99
CA LEU A 45 -3.47 -10.56 -5.88
C LEU A 45 -3.16 -11.03 -7.32
N THR A 46 -1.93 -10.82 -7.80
CA THR A 46 -1.50 -11.28 -9.12
C THR A 46 -1.50 -12.81 -9.21
N TRP A 47 -0.97 -13.48 -8.18
CA TRP A 47 -0.87 -14.94 -8.14
C TRP A 47 -2.10 -15.65 -7.56
N GLY A 48 -3.19 -14.92 -7.32
CA GLY A 48 -4.43 -15.52 -6.80
C GLY A 48 -4.35 -16.10 -5.39
N CYS A 49 -3.31 -15.78 -4.61
CA CYS A 49 -3.18 -16.21 -3.21
C CYS A 49 -4.30 -15.65 -2.32
N ILE A 50 -4.93 -14.54 -2.73
CA ILE A 50 -6.11 -13.99 -2.07
C ILE A 50 -7.04 -13.40 -3.14
N SER A 51 -8.34 -13.68 -3.03
CA SER A 51 -9.31 -13.12 -3.97
C SER A 51 -9.55 -11.62 -3.75
N LEU A 52 -9.78 -10.88 -4.83
CA LEU A 52 -10.16 -9.46 -4.75
C LEU A 52 -11.45 -9.26 -3.94
N ARG A 53 -12.40 -10.20 -4.04
CA ARG A 53 -13.67 -10.18 -3.30
C ARG A 53 -13.43 -10.25 -1.79
N THR A 54 -12.49 -11.09 -1.34
CA THR A 54 -12.07 -11.19 0.07
C THR A 54 -11.48 -9.86 0.55
N VAL A 55 -10.58 -9.27 -0.23
CA VAL A 55 -9.95 -7.98 0.12
C VAL A 55 -11.01 -6.87 0.22
N LEU A 56 -11.90 -6.74 -0.76
CA LEU A 56 -12.97 -5.74 -0.76
C LEU A 56 -13.95 -5.93 0.40
N SER A 57 -14.37 -7.16 0.66
CA SER A 57 -15.29 -7.49 1.76
C SER A 57 -14.68 -7.14 3.12
N ARG A 58 -13.43 -7.55 3.39
CA ARG A 58 -12.73 -7.24 4.64
C ARG A 58 -12.47 -5.74 4.80
N THR A 59 -12.08 -5.06 3.71
CA THR A 59 -11.89 -3.60 3.72
C THR A 59 -13.20 -2.87 4.02
N LYS A 60 -14.31 -3.27 3.39
CA LYS A 60 -15.64 -2.69 3.65
C LYS A 60 -16.05 -2.89 5.11
N LYS A 61 -15.95 -4.12 5.63
CA LYS A 61 -16.24 -4.42 7.05
C LYS A 61 -15.43 -3.53 7.98
N ARG A 62 -14.14 -3.33 7.68
CA ARG A 62 -13.27 -2.46 8.47
C ARG A 62 -13.69 -0.99 8.41
N ILE A 63 -14.01 -0.46 7.23
CA ILE A 63 -14.53 0.91 7.06
C ILE A 63 -15.82 1.10 7.88
N ASP A 64 -16.75 0.15 7.78
CA ASP A 64 -18.03 0.20 8.49
C ASP A 64 -17.81 0.17 10.02
N ALA A 65 -16.88 -0.65 10.52
CA ALA A 65 -16.50 -0.69 11.94
C ALA A 65 -15.88 0.63 12.43
N VAL A 66 -14.98 1.25 11.65
CA VAL A 66 -14.39 2.56 11.99
C VAL A 66 -15.47 3.64 12.06
N LYS A 67 -16.42 3.65 11.11
CA LYS A 67 -17.54 4.60 11.11
C LYS A 67 -18.47 4.40 12.30
N ALA A 68 -18.84 3.16 12.60
CA ALA A 68 -19.73 2.84 13.71
C ALA A 68 -19.13 3.28 15.06
N ARG A 69 -17.82 3.04 15.26
CA ARG A 69 -17.12 3.48 16.47
C ARG A 69 -17.11 5.00 16.61
N ARG A 70 -16.74 5.73 15.55
CA ARG A 70 -16.77 7.20 15.56
C ARG A 70 -18.15 7.76 15.88
N ALA A 71 -19.21 7.18 15.33
CA ALA A 71 -20.58 7.58 15.63
C ALA A 71 -20.98 7.31 17.10
N ALA A 72 -20.46 6.25 17.72
CA ALA A 72 -20.67 5.95 19.13
C ALA A 72 -19.91 6.92 20.05
N ASP A 73 -18.67 7.27 19.70
CA ASP A 73 -17.85 8.22 20.45
C ASP A 73 -18.47 9.64 20.39
N SER A 74 -18.93 10.09 19.22
CA SER A 74 -19.65 11.37 19.10
C SER A 74 -20.96 11.44 19.91
N LYS A 75 -21.63 10.29 20.14
CA LYS A 75 -22.82 10.22 21.00
C LYS A 75 -22.46 10.23 22.49
N LYS A 76 -21.28 9.74 22.87
CA LYS A 76 -20.75 9.81 24.25
C LYS A 76 -20.27 11.23 24.60
N ASP A 77 -19.66 11.94 23.68
CA ASP A 77 -19.23 13.34 23.93
C ASP A 77 -20.42 14.30 24.10
N GLY A 78 -21.60 13.96 23.55
CA GLY A 78 -22.88 14.64 23.84
C GLY A 78 -23.53 14.27 25.18
N LYS A 79 -22.99 13.28 25.91
CA LYS A 79 -23.46 12.82 27.22
C LYS A 79 -22.24 12.59 28.13
N LYS A 80 -21.76 13.65 28.82
CA LYS A 80 -20.74 13.51 29.88
C LYS A 80 -21.18 12.45 30.89
N VAL A 81 -20.57 11.27 30.86
CA VAL A 81 -20.62 10.28 31.94
C VAL A 81 -19.24 9.68 32.07
N ALA A 82 -18.68 9.78 33.28
CA ALA A 82 -17.38 9.24 33.68
C ALA A 82 -17.30 7.73 33.42
N PRO A 83 -16.11 7.17 33.10
CA PRO A 83 -16.01 5.76 32.75
C PRO A 83 -15.88 4.90 34.00
N PRO A 84 -16.63 3.79 34.11
CA PRO A 84 -16.21 2.65 34.89
C PRO A 84 -15.73 1.53 33.94
N PHE A 85 -14.53 1.03 34.25
CA PHE A 85 -13.92 -0.23 33.86
C PHE A 85 -13.24 -0.39 32.49
N ALA A 86 -11.93 -0.66 32.62
CA ALA A 86 -11.01 -1.18 31.63
C ALA A 86 -11.12 -2.71 31.49
N ALA A 87 -10.81 -3.24 30.31
CA ALA A 87 -10.35 -4.62 30.06
C ALA A 87 -9.60 -4.61 28.70
N ALA A 88 -8.27 -4.66 28.69
CA ALA A 88 -7.38 -5.84 28.71
C ALA A 88 -6.97 -6.28 27.29
N ALA A 89 -5.84 -5.76 26.82
CA ALA A 89 -5.05 -6.27 25.70
C ALA A 89 -4.07 -7.36 26.21
N PRO A 90 -3.67 -8.35 25.39
CA PRO A 90 -2.74 -9.37 25.83
C PRO A 90 -1.32 -8.82 25.92
N ALA A 91 -0.59 -9.31 26.91
CA ALA A 91 0.77 -8.94 27.23
C ALA A 91 1.80 -9.41 26.18
N SER A 92 2.78 -8.57 25.87
CA SER A 92 4.10 -9.03 25.45
C SER A 92 5.19 -8.28 26.23
N SER A 93 6.12 -9.06 26.77
CA SER A 93 7.20 -8.66 27.67
C SER A 93 8.36 -7.94 26.96
N ALA A 94 9.08 -7.16 27.77
CA ALA A 94 10.12 -6.17 27.48
C ALA A 94 11.42 -6.67 26.83
N ALA A 95 12.15 -5.76 26.15
CA ALA A 95 13.49 -5.27 26.57
C ALA A 95 14.05 -4.11 25.69
N SER A 96 14.49 -3.08 26.42
CA SER A 96 15.34 -1.88 26.22
C SER A 96 15.88 -1.34 24.86
N GLU A 97 15.58 -0.06 24.65
CA GLU A 97 16.42 1.15 24.46
C GLU A 97 17.66 1.21 23.52
N GLY A 98 17.65 2.26 22.67
CA GLY A 98 18.86 2.88 22.08
C GLY A 98 18.61 3.86 20.92
N GLY A 99 18.44 5.16 21.21
CA GLY A 99 19.02 6.30 20.47
C GLY A 99 18.47 6.78 19.11
N GLY A 100 17.78 7.93 19.14
CA GLY A 100 18.07 9.12 18.30
C GLY A 100 17.75 9.13 16.79
N GLY A 101 16.70 9.88 16.40
CA GLY A 101 16.52 10.40 15.04
C GLY A 101 15.05 10.43 14.60
N GLY A 102 14.47 11.63 14.48
CA GLY A 102 13.06 11.84 14.15
C GLY A 102 12.64 11.19 12.83
N SER A 103 12.09 9.99 12.95
CA SER A 103 11.44 9.24 11.87
C SER A 103 10.00 9.02 12.29
N SER A 104 9.05 9.60 11.57
CA SER A 104 7.63 9.27 11.73
C SER A 104 7.35 7.93 11.05
N CYS A 105 8.09 6.90 11.44
CA CYS A 105 7.74 5.51 11.18
C CYS A 105 6.51 5.19 12.02
N SER A 106 5.48 4.62 11.39
CA SER A 106 4.25 4.20 12.04
C SER A 106 4.57 3.13 13.10
N GLY A 107 4.84 3.57 14.34
CA GLY A 107 5.15 2.72 15.48
C GLY A 107 3.97 1.82 15.90
N PRO A 108 4.21 0.86 16.81
CA PRO A 108 3.28 -0.23 17.13
C PRO A 108 1.97 0.17 17.84
N ASP A 109 1.81 1.43 18.26
CA ASP A 109 0.67 1.89 19.08
C ASP A 109 -0.21 2.94 18.39
N VAL A 110 -0.58 2.70 17.13
CA VAL A 110 -1.61 3.52 16.48
C VAL A 110 -2.98 3.07 16.96
N ASP A 111 -3.80 4.01 17.45
CA ASP A 111 -5.20 3.76 17.79
C ASP A 111 -5.92 3.06 16.61
N PRO A 112 -6.48 1.85 16.83
CA PRO A 112 -7.28 1.15 15.82
C PRO A 112 -8.50 1.94 15.32
N PHE A 113 -8.86 3.05 15.95
CA PHE A 113 -9.96 3.91 15.53
C PHE A 113 -9.54 5.37 15.27
N ASP A 114 -8.24 5.61 15.07
CA ASP A 114 -7.71 6.89 14.62
C ASP A 114 -8.55 7.50 13.46
N SER A 115 -8.80 8.81 13.56
CA SER A 115 -9.58 9.58 12.60
C SER A 115 -9.15 9.41 11.13
N ARG A 116 -7.86 9.10 10.89
CA ARG A 116 -7.24 8.91 9.57
C ARG A 116 -7.64 7.61 8.88
N TRP A 117 -8.07 6.58 9.62
CA TRP A 117 -8.45 5.29 9.04
C TRP A 117 -9.55 5.41 7.98
N GLY A 118 -10.53 6.29 8.20
CA GLY A 118 -11.65 6.46 7.27
C GLY A 118 -11.20 6.89 5.87
N SER A 119 -10.34 7.90 5.77
CA SER A 119 -9.82 8.40 4.49
C SER A 119 -8.81 7.42 3.88
N SER A 120 -7.90 6.87 4.69
CA SER A 120 -6.88 5.92 4.23
C SER A 120 -7.47 4.63 3.66
N LEU A 121 -8.46 4.03 4.32
CA LEU A 121 -9.13 2.83 3.80
C LEU A 121 -10.01 3.13 2.59
N SER A 122 -10.59 4.33 2.51
CA SER A 122 -11.32 4.77 1.32
C SER A 122 -10.38 4.93 0.12
N ALA A 123 -9.19 5.51 0.32
CA ALA A 123 -8.15 5.61 -0.70
C ALA A 123 -7.64 4.21 -1.12
N PHE A 124 -7.44 3.29 -0.18
CA PHE A 124 -7.09 1.90 -0.51
C PHE A 124 -8.18 1.23 -1.35
N ARG A 125 -9.45 1.39 -0.96
CA ARG A 125 -10.58 0.87 -1.74
C ARG A 125 -10.60 1.44 -3.16
N GLN A 126 -10.35 2.74 -3.35
CA GLN A 126 -10.24 3.32 -4.70
C GLN A 126 -9.13 2.66 -5.51
N ARG A 127 -7.97 2.35 -4.90
CA ARG A 127 -6.87 1.65 -5.61
C ARG A 127 -7.24 0.24 -6.06
N LEU A 128 -8.09 -0.46 -5.31
CA LEU A 128 -8.65 -1.74 -5.76
C LEU A 128 -9.57 -1.57 -6.98
N HIS A 129 -10.32 -0.47 -7.06
CA HIS A 129 -11.12 -0.16 -8.25
C HIS A 129 -10.22 0.16 -9.45
N TRP A 130 -9.12 0.91 -9.25
CA TRP A 130 -8.13 1.14 -10.30
C TRP A 130 -7.56 -0.16 -10.87
N ARG A 131 -7.23 -1.14 -10.01
CA ARG A 131 -6.82 -2.48 -10.47
C ARG A 131 -7.88 -3.12 -11.36
N SER A 132 -9.14 -3.13 -10.92
CA SER A 132 -10.24 -3.69 -11.72
C SER A 132 -10.44 -2.96 -13.04
N HIS A 133 -10.34 -1.62 -13.02
CA HIS A 133 -10.44 -0.80 -14.23
C HIS A 133 -9.34 -1.12 -15.24
N PHE A 134 -8.09 -1.31 -14.80
CA PHE A 134 -7.00 -1.69 -15.70
C PHE A 134 -7.14 -3.11 -16.27
N ILE A 135 -7.67 -4.05 -15.47
CA ILE A 135 -7.98 -5.40 -15.99
C ILE A 135 -9.05 -5.30 -17.08
N GLN A 136 -10.16 -4.61 -16.79
CA GLN A 136 -11.21 -4.40 -17.78
C GLN A 136 -10.67 -3.68 -19.03
N LYS A 137 -9.79 -2.70 -18.88
CA LYS A 137 -9.18 -1.99 -20.01
C LYS A 137 -8.34 -2.92 -20.90
N MET A 138 -7.60 -3.85 -20.31
CA MET A 138 -6.86 -4.87 -21.08
C MET A 138 -7.80 -5.89 -21.74
N GLU A 139 -8.93 -6.21 -21.11
CA GLU A 139 -9.95 -7.10 -21.69
C GLU A 139 -10.69 -6.44 -22.86
N ASP A 140 -11.01 -5.15 -22.74
CA ASP A 140 -11.73 -4.37 -23.76
C ASP A 140 -10.82 -4.00 -24.95
N GLU A 141 -9.52 -3.77 -24.72
CA GLU A 141 -8.52 -3.43 -25.75
C GLU A 141 -7.24 -4.27 -25.57
N PRO A 142 -7.22 -5.53 -26.07
CA PRO A 142 -6.07 -6.41 -25.90
C PRO A 142 -4.84 -6.00 -26.72
N GLU A 143 -5.01 -5.20 -27.79
CA GLU A 143 -3.89 -4.79 -28.64
C GLU A 143 -2.88 -3.88 -27.92
N ILE A 144 -3.24 -3.29 -26.77
CA ILE A 144 -2.33 -2.43 -25.98
C ILE A 144 -1.10 -3.14 -25.44
N GLU A 145 -1.09 -4.48 -25.45
CA GLU A 145 0.10 -5.27 -25.13
C GLU A 145 1.20 -5.13 -26.20
N HIS A 146 0.81 -4.90 -27.45
CA HIS A 146 1.72 -4.92 -28.60
C HIS A 146 1.78 -3.59 -29.35
N SER A 147 0.80 -2.72 -29.18
CA SER A 147 0.66 -1.47 -29.90
C SER A 147 0.35 -0.30 -28.98
N ASN A 148 0.82 0.90 -29.35
CA ASN A 148 0.47 2.12 -28.63
C ASN A 148 -1.04 2.36 -28.69
N MET A 149 -1.65 2.59 -27.53
CA MET A 149 -3.08 2.98 -27.45
C MET A 149 -3.38 4.26 -28.23
N CYS A 150 -2.43 5.20 -28.27
CA CYS A 150 -2.51 6.39 -29.10
C CYS A 150 -1.50 6.25 -30.25
N ARG A 151 -2.00 5.93 -31.45
CA ARG A 151 -1.19 5.70 -32.66
C ARG A 151 -0.35 6.91 -33.08
N ALA A 152 -0.62 8.11 -32.54
CA ALA A 152 0.21 9.30 -32.77
C ALA A 152 1.64 9.17 -32.21
N TYR A 153 1.91 8.19 -31.34
CA TYR A 153 3.25 7.88 -30.85
C TYR A 153 4.01 6.85 -31.70
N ASP A 154 3.37 6.24 -32.70
CA ASP A 154 4.06 5.29 -33.58
C ASP A 154 5.15 6.01 -34.39
N GLY A 155 6.30 5.37 -34.57
CA GLY A 155 7.45 5.98 -35.23
C GLY A 155 8.19 7.03 -34.39
N VAL A 156 7.68 7.43 -33.22
CA VAL A 156 8.37 8.37 -32.33
C VAL A 156 9.53 7.65 -31.64
N ARG A 157 10.76 8.10 -31.92
CA ARG A 157 12.02 7.61 -31.28
C ARG A 157 12.40 6.15 -31.58
N GLU A 158 11.75 5.48 -32.53
CA GLU A 158 12.07 4.07 -32.87
C GLU A 158 13.52 3.87 -33.34
N GLY A 159 14.13 4.88 -33.97
CA GLY A 159 15.54 4.84 -34.42
C GLY A 159 16.57 5.39 -33.41
N GLU A 160 16.14 5.87 -32.24
CA GLU A 160 17.00 6.55 -31.26
C GLU A 160 17.36 5.65 -30.06
N PHE A 161 17.19 4.33 -30.18
CA PHE A 161 17.48 3.42 -29.08
C PHE A 161 18.98 3.35 -28.81
N ASP A 162 19.38 3.81 -27.61
CA ASP A 162 20.75 3.71 -27.10
C ASP A 162 20.85 2.56 -26.08
N GLU A 163 21.48 1.48 -26.52
CA GLU A 163 21.69 0.26 -25.72
C GLU A 163 22.53 0.52 -24.46
N ALA A 164 23.50 1.44 -24.53
CA ALA A 164 24.35 1.76 -23.38
C ALA A 164 23.55 2.51 -22.31
N SER A 165 22.73 3.49 -22.72
CA SER A 165 21.82 4.19 -21.81
C SER A 165 20.77 3.25 -21.20
N PHE A 166 20.23 2.33 -22.00
CA PHE A 166 19.28 1.32 -21.50
C PHE A 166 19.93 0.41 -20.45
N ALA A 167 21.14 -0.11 -20.70
CA ALA A 167 21.86 -0.92 -19.73
C ALA A 167 22.17 -0.16 -18.43
N ALA A 168 22.61 1.11 -18.55
CA ALA A 168 22.84 1.97 -17.39
C ALA A 168 21.56 2.20 -16.58
N TRP A 169 20.40 2.35 -17.24
CA TRP A 169 19.10 2.44 -16.58
C TRP A 169 18.73 1.13 -15.87
N CYS A 170 18.80 -0.01 -16.56
CA CYS A 170 18.53 -1.32 -15.96
C CYS A 170 19.34 -1.54 -14.70
N GLU A 171 20.63 -1.21 -14.72
CA GLU A 171 21.55 -1.43 -13.61
C GLU A 171 21.54 -0.32 -12.54
N GLY A 172 20.76 0.75 -12.73
CA GLY A 172 20.70 1.89 -11.81
C GLY A 172 22.03 2.62 -11.70
N ARG A 173 22.65 2.95 -12.84
CA ARG A 173 23.89 3.75 -12.98
C ARG A 173 23.73 4.89 -13.99
N THR A 174 22.54 5.47 -14.07
CA THR A 174 22.24 6.61 -14.94
C THR A 174 22.93 7.89 -14.50
N GLY A 175 23.38 7.96 -13.25
CA GLY A 175 23.91 9.19 -12.65
C GLY A 175 22.83 10.10 -12.06
N TYR A 176 21.55 9.74 -12.21
CA TYR A 176 20.42 10.41 -11.56
C TYR A 176 20.04 9.66 -10.27
N PRO A 177 20.34 10.20 -9.07
CA PRO A 177 20.27 9.43 -7.83
C PRO A 177 18.91 8.80 -7.53
N MET A 178 17.81 9.49 -7.87
CA MET A 178 16.46 8.98 -7.64
C MET A 178 16.15 7.77 -8.54
N VAL A 179 16.46 7.87 -9.84
CA VAL A 179 16.25 6.78 -10.81
C VAL A 179 17.09 5.57 -10.40
N ASP A 180 18.36 5.81 -10.08
CA ASP A 180 19.30 4.76 -9.69
C ASP A 180 18.87 4.04 -8.40
N ALA A 181 18.37 4.79 -7.40
CA ALA A 181 17.84 4.21 -6.17
C ALA A 181 16.61 3.33 -6.41
N CYS A 182 15.74 3.73 -7.34
CA CYS A 182 14.54 2.99 -7.69
C CYS A 182 14.87 1.64 -8.35
N MET A 183 15.78 1.65 -9.33
CA MET A 183 16.21 0.42 -10.02
C MET A 183 16.96 -0.52 -9.08
N ARG A 184 17.82 0.00 -8.19
CA ARG A 184 18.49 -0.81 -7.16
C ARG A 184 17.50 -1.39 -6.15
N CYS A 185 16.49 -0.62 -5.74
CA CYS A 185 15.40 -1.10 -4.88
C CYS A 185 14.61 -2.23 -5.54
N LEU A 186 14.30 -2.08 -6.83
CA LEU A 186 13.62 -3.11 -7.62
C LEU A 186 14.46 -4.40 -7.70
N HIS A 187 15.75 -4.30 -7.98
CA HIS A 187 16.67 -5.45 -8.02
C HIS A 187 16.78 -6.17 -6.67
N GLN A 188 16.92 -5.42 -5.57
CA GLN A 188 17.09 -6.00 -4.25
C GLN A 188 15.77 -6.57 -3.68
N GLY A 189 14.68 -5.82 -3.84
CA GLY A 189 13.40 -6.06 -3.17
C GLY A 189 12.31 -6.71 -4.02
N GLY A 190 12.42 -6.64 -5.36
CA GLY A 190 11.37 -7.07 -6.29
C GLY A 190 10.09 -6.24 -6.20
N TRP A 191 10.19 -5.01 -5.68
CA TRP A 191 9.06 -4.11 -5.50
C TRP A 191 9.52 -2.66 -5.52
N ILE A 192 8.69 -1.79 -6.10
CA ILE A 192 8.87 -0.34 -6.13
C ILE A 192 7.57 0.34 -5.68
N ASN A 193 7.66 1.51 -5.03
CA ASN A 193 6.46 2.23 -4.60
C ASN A 193 5.73 2.87 -5.78
N PHE A 194 4.44 3.16 -5.62
CA PHE A 194 3.57 3.59 -6.72
C PHE A 194 3.99 4.90 -7.43
N ARG A 195 4.81 5.74 -6.80
CA ARG A 195 5.16 7.07 -7.31
C ARG A 195 6.55 7.17 -7.90
N MET A 196 7.30 6.08 -7.86
CA MET A 196 8.64 5.94 -8.41
C MET A 196 8.60 4.98 -9.58
#